data_AF-A0A453J591-F1
#
_entry.id   AF-A0A453J591-F1
#
_cell.length_a   1.000
_cell.length_b   1.000
_cell.length_c   1.000
_cell.angle_alpha   90.00
_cell.angle_beta   90.00
_cell.angle_gamma   90.00
#
_symmetry.space_group_name_H-M   'P 1'
#
loop_
_entity.id
_entity.type
_entity.pdbx_description
1 polymer ?
#
loop_
_entity_poly.entity_id
_entity_poly.type
_entity_poly.pdbx_seq_one_letter_code
_entity_poly.pdbx_strand_id
1 'polypeptide(L)'
;RLPGFAGPLPFSLETGYVALDDGVRLFYYFIQSERDPAEDPVLLWLTGGPGCSALSGLVYEIGPFYFDFHGYTGGLPTLLYKPASWTKVSNVIFVDAPAGTGFSYATGDKRTIPSDTIAIEQLHVFLETWFDEHPQFLSNPLYISGDSYSGIIIPSLAMKIAK
;
A
#
# COMPACT_ATOMS: atom_id res chain seq x y z
N ARG A 1 -15.20 7.36 -7.89
CA ARG A 1 -15.15 8.77 -7.41
C ARG A 1 -14.72 8.73 -5.95
N LEU A 2 -13.73 9.54 -5.55
CA LEU A 2 -13.23 9.59 -4.18
C LEU A 2 -13.83 10.81 -3.45
N PRO A 3 -14.51 10.64 -2.30
CA PRO A 3 -15.02 11.77 -1.53
C PRO A 3 -13.90 12.76 -1.17
N GLY A 4 -14.20 14.06 -1.29
CA GLY A 4 -13.23 15.13 -1.03
C GLY A 4 -12.40 15.52 -2.25
N PHE A 5 -12.29 14.68 -3.29
CA PHE A 5 -11.57 15.02 -4.51
C PHE A 5 -12.50 15.65 -5.55
N ALA A 6 -12.14 16.82 -6.08
CA ALA A 6 -12.95 17.52 -7.06
C ALA A 6 -12.82 16.89 -8.46
N GLY A 7 -13.92 16.37 -9.00
CA GLY A 7 -13.96 15.81 -10.36
C GLY A 7 -13.50 14.35 -10.47
N PRO A 8 -13.22 13.85 -11.70
CA PRO A 8 -12.64 12.53 -11.89
C PRO A 8 -11.19 12.49 -11.38
N LEU A 9 -10.75 11.32 -10.88
CA LEU A 9 -9.35 11.13 -10.50
C LEU A 9 -8.48 11.12 -11.77
N PRO A 10 -7.35 11.84 -11.79
CA PRO A 10 -6.41 11.81 -12.93
C PRO A 10 -5.52 10.55 -12.93
N PHE A 11 -5.68 9.68 -11.94
CA PHE A 11 -4.95 8.42 -11.78
C PHE A 11 -5.94 7.27 -11.50
N SER A 12 -5.53 6.04 -11.80
CA SER A 12 -6.26 4.85 -11.38
C SER A 12 -6.04 4.61 -9.89
N LEU A 13 -7.11 4.39 -9.14
CA LEU A 13 -7.07 4.02 -7.73
C LEU A 13 -7.93 2.78 -7.53
N GLU A 14 -7.29 1.72 -7.07
CA GLU A 14 -7.92 0.49 -6.63
C GLU A 14 -7.69 0.33 -5.13
N THR A 15 -8.70 -0.18 -4.43
CA THR A 15 -8.58 -0.55 -3.03
C THR A 15 -9.23 -1.90 -2.85
N GLY A 16 -8.58 -2.78 -2.09
CA GLY A 16 -9.07 -4.14 -1.91
C GLY A 16 -8.48 -4.79 -0.68
N TYR A 17 -8.90 -6.04 -0.47
CA TYR A 17 -8.30 -6.93 0.51
C TYR A 17 -7.71 -8.11 -0.22
N VAL A 18 -6.47 -8.45 0.11
CA VAL A 18 -5.91 -9.76 -0.24
C VAL A 18 -6.21 -10.71 0.92
N ALA A 19 -6.79 -11.86 0.57
CA ALA A 19 -7.07 -12.91 1.51
C ALA A 19 -5.85 -13.80 1.71
N LEU A 20 -5.31 -13.80 2.92
CA LEU A 20 -4.26 -14.71 3.33
C LEU A 20 -4.88 -15.96 3.98
N ASP A 21 -4.07 -17.00 4.08
CA ASP A 21 -4.37 -18.16 4.91
C ASP A 21 -4.64 -17.73 6.36
N ASP A 22 -5.36 -18.55 7.11
CA ASP A 22 -5.68 -18.31 8.53
C ASP A 22 -6.66 -17.17 8.86
N GLY A 23 -7.41 -16.67 7.88
CA GLY A 23 -8.45 -15.66 8.12
C GLY A 23 -7.91 -14.23 8.29
N VAL A 24 -6.66 -14.01 7.89
CA VAL A 24 -6.05 -12.68 7.77
C VAL A 24 -6.47 -12.02 6.46
N ARG A 25 -6.77 -10.74 6.50
CA ARG A 25 -7.11 -9.89 5.34
C ARG A 25 -6.26 -8.63 5.40
N LEU A 26 -5.37 -8.47 4.43
CA LEU A 26 -4.57 -7.25 4.32
C LEU A 26 -5.21 -6.29 3.32
N PHE A 27 -5.50 -5.09 3.78
CA PHE A 27 -6.03 -4.00 2.97
C PHE A 27 -4.89 -3.29 2.21
N TYR A 28 -5.17 -2.90 0.97
CA TYR A 28 -4.23 -2.13 0.17
C TYR A 28 -4.90 -1.02 -0.62
N TYR A 29 -4.11 0.00 -0.95
CA TYR A 29 -4.38 0.96 -2.00
C TYR A 29 -3.39 0.69 -3.14
N PHE A 30 -3.88 0.51 -4.35
CA PHE A 30 -3.06 0.37 -5.54
C PHE A 30 -3.31 1.54 -6.47
N ILE A 31 -2.23 2.23 -6.83
CA ILE A 31 -2.27 3.35 -7.76
C ILE A 31 -1.33 3.03 -8.92
N GLN A 32 -1.90 2.93 -10.11
CA GLN A 32 -1.13 2.68 -11.31
C GLN A 32 -0.26 3.89 -11.66
N SER A 33 0.86 3.62 -12.34
CA SER A 33 1.69 4.69 -12.88
C SER A 33 0.87 5.61 -13.79
N GLU A 34 1.04 6.90 -13.63
CA GLU A 34 0.45 7.92 -14.50
C GLU A 34 1.19 8.07 -15.83
N ARG A 35 2.37 7.44 -15.99
CA ARG A 35 3.15 7.46 -17.23
C ARG A 35 2.85 6.26 -18.11
N ASP A 36 3.33 5.07 -17.73
CA ASP A 36 3.05 3.83 -18.45
C ASP A 36 2.97 2.65 -17.47
N PRO A 37 1.77 2.29 -17.00
CA PRO A 37 1.65 1.24 -15.99
C PRO A 37 2.07 -0.15 -16.48
N ALA A 38 2.11 -0.39 -17.81
CA ALA A 38 2.54 -1.68 -18.35
C ALA A 38 4.07 -1.86 -18.27
N GLU A 39 4.84 -0.77 -18.38
CA GLU A 39 6.31 -0.81 -18.39
C GLU A 39 6.94 -0.31 -17.08
N ASP A 40 6.24 0.54 -16.32
CA ASP A 40 6.75 1.15 -15.11
C ASP A 40 6.81 0.15 -13.94
N PRO A 41 7.79 0.26 -13.04
CA PRO A 41 7.97 -0.71 -11.96
C PRO A 41 6.79 -0.77 -11.00
N VAL A 42 6.59 -1.95 -10.39
CA VAL A 42 5.75 -2.11 -9.20
C VAL A 42 6.59 -1.78 -7.97
N LEU A 43 6.10 -0.88 -7.13
CA LEU A 43 6.71 -0.45 -5.89
C LEU A 43 5.79 -0.79 -4.72
N LEU A 44 6.22 -1.72 -3.87
CA LEU A 44 5.57 -1.96 -2.59
C LEU A 44 6.05 -0.89 -1.60
N TRP A 45 5.10 -0.19 -0.96
CA TRP A 45 5.35 0.80 0.09
C TRP A 45 4.86 0.29 1.45
N LEU A 46 5.79 0.23 2.41
CA LEU A 46 5.54 -0.18 3.78
C LEU A 46 5.74 1.00 4.74
N THR A 47 4.67 1.45 5.38
CA THR A 47 4.80 2.44 6.46
C THR A 47 5.24 1.76 7.76
N GLY A 48 6.16 2.40 8.50
CA GLY A 48 6.76 1.83 9.70
C GLY A 48 5.85 1.80 10.94
N GLY A 49 6.39 2.21 12.10
CA GLY A 49 5.70 2.15 13.40
C GLY A 49 6.47 1.30 14.42
N PRO A 50 6.13 0.01 14.65
CA PRO A 50 5.29 -0.85 13.80
C PRO A 50 3.78 -0.61 13.91
N GLY A 51 3.05 -0.88 12.82
CA GLY A 51 1.57 -0.84 12.78
C GLY A 51 0.95 0.50 12.37
N CYS A 52 1.74 1.42 11.81
CA CYS A 52 1.21 2.64 11.21
C CYS A 52 0.63 2.34 9.82
N SER A 53 -0.53 2.94 9.51
CA SER A 53 -1.21 2.69 8.23
C SER A 53 -0.45 3.30 7.04
N ALA A 54 -0.44 2.58 5.92
CA ALA A 54 0.12 3.04 4.67
C ALA A 54 -0.67 4.21 4.06
N LEU A 55 -1.87 4.52 4.58
CA LEU A 55 -2.58 5.75 4.26
C LEU A 55 -1.73 6.99 4.58
N SER A 56 -0.88 6.94 5.61
CA SER A 56 0.07 8.02 5.92
C SER A 56 1.03 8.26 4.75
N GLY A 57 1.68 7.20 4.26
CA GLY A 57 2.56 7.27 3.10
C GLY A 57 1.84 7.76 1.84
N LEU A 58 0.58 7.35 1.67
CA LEU A 58 -0.25 7.78 0.55
C LEU A 58 -0.57 9.29 0.61
N VAL A 59 -1.08 9.80 1.72
CA VAL A 59 -1.60 11.19 1.77
C VAL A 59 -0.58 12.24 2.20
N TYR A 60 0.50 11.85 2.87
CA TYR A 60 1.49 12.78 3.42
C TYR A 60 2.87 12.69 2.75
N GLU A 61 3.18 11.57 2.09
CA GLU A 61 4.52 11.31 1.60
C GLU A 61 4.55 11.21 0.06
N ILE A 62 4.32 10.04 -0.50
CA ILE A 62 4.66 9.74 -1.91
C ILE A 62 3.45 9.61 -2.84
N GLY A 63 2.22 9.65 -2.33
CA GLY A 63 1.02 9.47 -3.14
C GLY A 63 0.59 10.71 -3.96
N PRO A 64 -0.40 10.55 -4.86
CA PRO A 64 -0.82 11.58 -5.81
C PRO A 64 -1.86 12.56 -5.28
N PHE A 65 -2.21 12.51 -3.99
CA PHE A 65 -3.12 13.46 -3.39
C PHE A 65 -2.83 13.67 -1.91
N TYR A 66 -3.32 14.78 -1.37
CA TYR A 66 -3.15 15.15 0.03
C TYR A 66 -4.36 15.95 0.53
N PHE A 67 -4.49 16.09 1.85
CA PHE A 67 -5.53 16.90 2.46
C PHE A 67 -5.24 18.40 2.32
N ASP A 68 -6.24 19.20 1.94
CA ASP A 68 -6.17 20.65 2.04
C ASP A 68 -6.31 21.10 3.50
N PHE A 69 -5.17 21.18 4.20
CA PHE A 69 -5.13 21.63 5.58
C PHE A 69 -5.45 23.11 5.75
N HIS A 70 -5.13 23.94 4.77
CA HIS A 70 -5.32 25.39 4.85
C HIS A 70 -6.77 25.79 4.57
N GLY A 71 -7.44 25.08 3.65
CA GLY A 71 -8.84 25.26 3.32
C GLY A 71 -9.83 24.51 4.20
N TYR A 72 -9.39 23.81 5.25
CA TYR A 72 -10.28 23.01 6.07
C TYR A 72 -11.19 23.88 6.96
N THR A 73 -12.48 23.91 6.63
CA THR A 73 -13.51 24.66 7.38
C THR A 73 -14.40 23.76 8.25
N GLY A 74 -14.04 22.48 8.43
CA GLY A 74 -14.88 21.47 9.08
C GLY A 74 -15.66 20.60 8.08
N GLY A 75 -15.99 19.37 8.47
CA GLY A 75 -16.75 18.42 7.64
C GLY A 75 -15.85 17.47 6.86
N LEU A 76 -16.27 17.08 5.65
CA LEU A 76 -15.48 16.23 4.75
C LEU A 76 -14.25 17.02 4.26
N PRO A 77 -13.01 16.55 4.53
CA PRO A 77 -11.82 17.23 4.04
C PRO A 77 -11.76 17.27 2.51
N THR A 78 -11.29 18.39 1.96
CA THR A 78 -10.96 18.50 0.54
C THR A 78 -9.63 17.78 0.27
N LEU A 79 -9.58 17.03 -0.82
CA LEU A 79 -8.38 16.38 -1.34
C LEU A 79 -7.89 17.14 -2.57
N LEU A 80 -6.59 17.43 -2.57
CA LEU A 80 -5.90 18.11 -3.67
C LEU A 80 -4.95 17.15 -4.37
N TYR A 81 -4.83 17.30 -5.68
CA TYR A 81 -3.87 16.55 -6.48
C TYR A 81 -2.43 16.99 -6.18
N LYS A 82 -1.51 16.03 -6.08
CA LYS A 82 -0.07 16.23 -5.91
C LYS A 82 0.68 15.82 -7.19
N PRO A 83 1.14 16.77 -8.03
CA PRO A 83 1.86 16.45 -9.25
C PRO A 83 3.23 15.77 -9.04
N ALA A 84 3.84 15.99 -7.88
CA ALA A 84 5.15 15.43 -7.51
C ALA A 84 4.98 14.17 -6.64
N SER A 85 4.25 13.18 -7.15
CA SER A 85 4.09 11.86 -6.53
C SER A 85 5.04 10.83 -7.14
N TRP A 86 5.28 9.74 -6.43
CA TRP A 86 6.06 8.63 -6.98
C TRP A 86 5.26 7.84 -8.02
N THR A 87 3.93 7.89 -7.95
CA THR A 87 3.02 7.31 -8.95
C THR A 87 3.14 7.96 -10.33
N LYS A 88 3.95 9.02 -10.50
CA LYS A 88 4.31 9.54 -11.83
C LYS A 88 5.13 8.57 -12.67
N VAL A 89 5.84 7.63 -12.04
CA VAL A 89 6.77 6.72 -12.73
C VAL A 89 6.77 5.31 -12.15
N SER A 90 5.78 4.97 -11.31
CA SER A 90 5.66 3.64 -10.72
C SER A 90 4.21 3.28 -10.41
N ASN A 91 3.92 1.99 -10.52
CA ASN A 91 2.72 1.37 -9.97
C ASN A 91 2.95 1.16 -8.46
N VAL A 92 2.23 1.84 -7.59
CA VAL A 92 2.52 1.81 -6.13
C VAL A 92 1.44 1.05 -5.38
N ILE A 93 1.86 0.04 -4.62
CA ILE A 93 1.00 -0.71 -3.67
C ILE A 93 1.31 -0.19 -2.27
N PHE A 94 0.34 0.50 -1.66
CA PHE A 94 0.37 0.91 -0.25
C PHE A 94 -0.39 -0.15 0.56
N VAL A 95 0.30 -0.93 1.38
CA VAL A 95 -0.34 -2.02 2.14
C VAL A 95 -0.36 -1.72 3.63
N ASP A 96 -1.52 -1.90 4.25
CA ASP A 96 -1.63 -1.89 5.71
C ASP A 96 -1.13 -3.23 6.26
N ALA A 97 0.08 -3.28 6.79
CA ALA A 97 0.68 -4.50 7.32
C ALA A 97 1.45 -4.25 8.63
N PRO A 98 1.47 -5.22 9.57
CA PRO A 98 0.79 -6.52 9.52
C PRO A 98 -0.72 -6.41 9.81
N ALA A 99 -1.43 -7.54 9.85
CA ALA A 99 -2.84 -7.60 10.24
C ALA A 99 -3.10 -6.86 11.57
N GLY A 100 -4.15 -6.02 11.60
CA GLY A 100 -4.45 -5.09 12.70
C GLY A 100 -3.98 -3.65 12.44
N THR A 101 -3.19 -3.43 11.39
CA THR A 101 -2.80 -2.09 10.90
C THR A 101 -3.91 -1.50 10.05
N GLY A 102 -4.25 -0.22 10.26
CA GLY A 102 -5.20 0.50 9.42
C GLY A 102 -6.53 -0.26 9.23
N PHE A 103 -6.84 -0.62 7.98
CA PHE A 103 -8.04 -1.40 7.65
C PHE A 103 -7.80 -2.92 7.61
N SER A 104 -6.57 -3.40 7.73
CA SER A 104 -6.23 -4.82 7.76
C SER A 104 -6.67 -5.49 9.05
N TYR A 105 -7.19 -6.71 8.96
CA TYR A 105 -7.74 -7.43 10.11
C TYR A 105 -7.49 -8.93 10.05
N ALA A 106 -7.73 -9.60 11.18
CA ALA A 106 -7.73 -11.05 11.31
C ALA A 106 -8.98 -11.51 12.07
N THR A 107 -9.59 -12.62 11.65
CA THR A 107 -10.79 -13.19 12.31
C THR A 107 -10.47 -14.41 13.16
N GLY A 108 -11.28 -14.66 14.20
CA GLY A 108 -11.19 -15.84 15.07
C GLY A 108 -10.19 -15.69 16.22
N ASP A 109 -9.87 -16.80 16.89
CA ASP A 109 -8.92 -16.84 18.02
C ASP A 109 -7.46 -16.57 17.59
N LYS A 110 -7.22 -16.46 16.28
CA LYS A 110 -5.91 -16.21 15.68
C LYS A 110 -5.60 -14.70 15.55
N ARG A 111 -5.94 -13.91 16.58
CA ARG A 111 -5.27 -12.61 16.77
C ARG A 111 -3.79 -12.91 17.05
N THR A 112 -3.01 -13.02 15.98
CA THR A 112 -1.57 -13.22 16.09
C THR A 112 -0.98 -12.05 16.85
N ILE A 113 -0.21 -12.36 17.90
CA ILE A 113 0.72 -11.39 18.48
C ILE A 113 1.64 -10.96 17.33
N PRO A 114 1.66 -9.68 16.94
CA PRO A 114 2.49 -9.25 15.83
C PRO A 114 3.96 -9.54 16.14
N SER A 115 4.67 -10.10 15.17
CA SER A 115 6.12 -10.28 15.18
C SER A 115 6.67 -9.98 13.79
N ASP A 116 7.96 -9.65 13.70
CA ASP A 116 8.61 -9.37 12.42
C ASP A 116 8.46 -10.57 11.47
N THR A 117 8.65 -11.80 11.97
CA THR A 117 8.50 -13.02 11.19
C THR A 117 7.07 -13.15 10.63
N ILE A 118 6.04 -12.92 11.46
CA ILE A 118 4.65 -13.00 11.00
C ILE A 118 4.37 -11.91 9.96
N ALA A 119 4.86 -10.70 10.16
CA ALA A 119 4.69 -9.60 9.20
C ALA A 119 5.34 -9.95 7.85
N ILE A 120 6.54 -10.52 7.86
CA ILE A 120 7.26 -10.94 6.66
C ILE A 120 6.52 -12.07 5.94
N GLU A 121 6.04 -13.09 6.65
CA GLU A 121 5.25 -14.17 6.04
C GLU A 121 3.94 -13.65 5.44
N GLN A 122 3.23 -12.77 6.15
CA GLN A 122 2.01 -12.15 5.64
C GLN A 122 2.27 -11.31 4.39
N LEU A 123 3.32 -10.50 4.37
CA LEU A 123 3.68 -9.68 3.21
C LEU A 123 4.14 -10.52 2.01
N HIS A 124 4.80 -11.65 2.25
CA HIS A 124 5.19 -12.58 1.19
C HIS A 124 3.96 -13.19 0.51
N VAL A 125 3.08 -13.81 1.29
CA VAL A 125 1.83 -14.40 0.77
C VAL A 125 0.95 -13.32 0.13
N PHE A 126 0.90 -12.12 0.71
CA PHE A 126 0.21 -10.99 0.11
C PHE A 126 0.71 -10.68 -1.30
N LEU A 127 2.02 -10.57 -1.50
CA LEU A 127 2.61 -10.27 -2.81
C LEU A 127 2.34 -11.38 -3.82
N GLU A 128 2.55 -12.65 -3.44
CA GLU A 128 2.26 -13.81 -4.29
C GLU A 128 0.80 -13.78 -4.77
N THR A 129 -0.15 -13.70 -3.84
CA THR A 129 -1.58 -13.67 -4.16
C THR A 129 -1.96 -12.42 -4.96
N TRP A 130 -1.40 -11.25 -4.64
CA TRP A 130 -1.71 -10.02 -5.35
C TRP A 130 -1.26 -10.11 -6.82
N PHE A 131 -0.09 -10.67 -7.10
CA PHE A 131 0.38 -10.87 -8.47
C PHE A 131 -0.41 -11.95 -9.22
N ASP A 132 -0.88 -12.99 -8.55
CA ASP A 132 -1.80 -13.96 -9.15
C ASP A 132 -3.13 -13.31 -9.58
N GLU A 133 -3.62 -12.35 -8.79
CA GLU A 133 -4.82 -11.56 -9.10
C GLU A 133 -4.58 -10.47 -10.15
N HIS A 134 -3.32 -10.02 -10.31
CA HIS A 134 -2.91 -8.96 -11.24
C HIS A 134 -1.77 -9.39 -12.16
N PRO A 135 -1.96 -10.46 -12.96
CA PRO A 135 -0.88 -11.10 -13.72
C PRO A 135 -0.24 -10.18 -14.77
N GLN A 136 -0.93 -9.11 -15.19
CA GLN A 136 -0.39 -8.10 -16.10
C GLN A 136 0.83 -7.35 -15.55
N PHE A 137 1.05 -7.34 -14.23
CA PHE A 137 2.20 -6.67 -13.62
C PHE A 137 3.39 -7.61 -13.32
N LEU A 138 3.28 -8.91 -13.62
CA LEU A 138 4.33 -9.90 -13.34
C LEU A 138 5.66 -9.61 -14.06
N SER A 139 5.59 -8.98 -15.25
CA SER A 139 6.78 -8.60 -16.01
C SER A 139 7.44 -7.32 -15.52
N ASN A 140 6.76 -6.54 -14.69
CA ASN A 140 7.26 -5.25 -14.23
C ASN A 140 8.36 -5.47 -13.17
N PRO A 141 9.43 -4.66 -13.16
CA PRO A 141 10.41 -4.72 -12.08
C PRO A 141 9.74 -4.43 -10.73
N LEU A 142 10.00 -5.29 -9.74
CA LEU A 142 9.51 -5.13 -8.37
C LEU A 142 10.56 -4.43 -7.49
N TYR A 143 10.14 -3.37 -6.80
CA TYR A 143 10.89 -2.70 -5.75
C TYR A 143 10.14 -2.75 -4.43
N ILE A 144 10.85 -3.03 -3.35
CA ILE A 144 10.30 -3.04 -1.99
C ILE A 144 10.87 -1.83 -1.25
N SER A 145 9.98 -1.00 -0.71
CA SER A 145 10.31 0.29 -0.13
C SER A 145 9.45 0.60 1.09
N GLY A 146 9.82 1.64 1.84
CA GLY A 146 9.10 2.06 3.02
C GLY A 146 9.93 3.00 3.89
N ASP A 147 9.35 3.42 5.01
CA ASP A 147 9.97 4.33 5.98
C ASP A 147 10.07 3.71 7.39
N SER A 148 10.93 4.28 8.22
CA SER A 148 11.00 3.98 9.66
C SER A 148 11.22 2.48 9.95
N TYR A 149 10.42 1.87 10.83
CA TYR A 149 10.55 0.46 11.25
C TYR A 149 10.49 -0.55 10.08
N SER A 150 9.94 -0.15 8.91
CA SER A 150 9.99 -0.99 7.71
C SER A 150 11.42 -1.33 7.30
N GLY A 151 12.43 -0.56 7.71
CA GLY A 151 13.85 -0.89 7.51
C GLY A 151 14.29 -2.23 8.12
N ILE A 152 13.54 -2.79 9.07
CA ILE A 152 13.74 -4.15 9.61
C ILE A 152 13.04 -5.21 8.73
N ILE A 153 11.85 -4.88 8.24
CA ILE A 153 10.98 -5.78 7.48
C ILE A 153 11.47 -5.95 6.03
N ILE A 154 11.80 -4.84 5.36
CA ILE A 154 12.14 -4.80 3.93
C ILE A 154 13.30 -5.74 3.57
N PRO A 155 14.47 -5.72 4.27
CA PRO A 155 15.58 -6.60 3.90
C PRO A 155 15.22 -8.08 4.02
N SER A 156 14.48 -8.43 5.07
CA SER A 156 14.07 -9.81 5.34
C SER A 156 13.04 -10.31 4.34
N LEU A 157 12.07 -9.45 3.97
CA LEU A 157 11.09 -9.74 2.91
C LEU A 157 11.78 -9.91 1.55
N ALA A 158 12.69 -8.99 1.18
CA ALA A 158 13.44 -9.08 -0.07
C ALA A 158 14.28 -10.37 -0.14
N MET A 159 14.95 -10.75 0.95
CA MET A 159 15.67 -12.03 1.03
C MET A 159 14.75 -13.25 0.90
N LYS A 160 13.51 -13.16 1.38
CA LYS A 160 12.54 -14.25 1.27
C LYS A 160 12.07 -14.43 -0.17
N ILE A 161 11.79 -13.32 -0.87
CA ILE A 161 11.34 -13.31 -2.28
C ILE A 161 12.44 -13.76 -3.24
N ALA A 162 13.70 -13.42 -2.96
CA ALA A 162 14.83 -13.75 -3.83
C ALA A 162 15.27 -15.22 -3.77
N LYS A 163 14.68 -16.04 -2.90
CA LYS A 163 15.00 -17.47 -2.74
C LYS A 163 14.11 -18.34 -3.59
#